data_AF-A0A7C5SHS9-F1
#
_entry.id   AF-A0A7C5SHS9-F1
#
_cell.length_a   1.000
_cell.length_b   1.000
_cell.length_c   1.000
_cell.angle_alpha   90.00
_cell.angle_beta   90.00
_cell.angle_gamma   90.00
#
_symmetry.space_group_name_H-M   'P 1'
#
loop_
_entity.id
_entity.type
_entity.pdbx_description
1 polymer ?
#
loop_
_entity_poly.entity_id
_entity_poly.type
_entity_poly.pdbx_seq_one_letter_code
_entity_poly.pdbx_strand_id
1 'polypeptide(L)' 'MTDLVKMNEGEIRDALKNHPDWNEVGGELQRTFQFDDFAASIVFVNRVAEAAEKADHHPDILIRYNKVTLT' A
#
# COMPACT_ATOMS: atom_id res chain seq x y z
N MET A 1 19.72 1.60 -14.97
CA MET A 1 18.39 0.97 -15.05
C MET A 1 18.51 -0.32 -14.28
N THR A 2 17.97 -0.37 -13.07
CA THR A 2 17.92 -1.63 -12.32
C THR A 2 16.76 -2.41 -12.90
N ASP A 3 17.01 -3.60 -13.43
CA ASP A 3 15.91 -4.47 -13.86
C ASP A 3 15.09 -4.83 -12.61
N LEU A 4 13.87 -4.30 -12.54
CA LEU A 4 12.93 -4.64 -11.48
C LEU A 4 12.41 -6.05 -11.76
N VAL A 5 12.86 -7.01 -10.95
CA VAL A 5 12.39 -8.39 -10.99
C VAL A 5 11.30 -8.55 -9.94
N LYS A 6 10.14 -9.10 -10.35
CA LYS A 6 9.07 -9.44 -9.40
C LYS A 6 9.62 -10.44 -8.38
N MET A 7 9.41 -10.16 -7.11
CA MET A 7 9.73 -11.08 -6.02
C MET A 7 9.01 -12.41 -6.23
N ASN A 8 9.70 -13.52 -5.92
CA ASN A 8 9.06 -14.83 -5.93
C ASN A 8 8.18 -15.05 -4.68
N GLU A 9 7.34 -16.07 -4.70
CA GLU A 9 6.41 -16.37 -3.60
C GLU A 9 7.07 -16.55 -2.23
N GLY A 10 8.29 -17.10 -2.20
CA GLY A 10 9.06 -17.26 -0.96
C GLY A 10 9.52 -15.93 -0.38
N GLU A 11 10.03 -15.04 -1.24
CA GLU A 11 10.47 -13.69 -0.86
C GLU A 11 9.29 -12.84 -0.37
N ILE A 12 8.14 -12.90 -1.05
CA ILE A 12 6.91 -12.20 -0.65
C ILE A 12 6.46 -12.70 0.73
N ARG A 13 6.39 -14.03 0.91
CA ARG A 13 5.97 -14.64 2.18
C ARG A 13 6.89 -14.24 3.34
N ASP A 14 8.19 -14.20 3.13
CA ASP A 14 9.16 -13.82 4.15
C ASP A 14 9.05 -12.32 4.49
N ALA A 15 8.84 -11.45 3.50
CA ALA A 15 8.58 -10.03 3.75
C ALA A 15 7.30 -9.83 4.57
N LEU A 16 6.22 -10.55 4.24
CA LEU A 16 4.92 -10.44 4.92
C LEU A 16 4.97 -10.87 6.41
N LYS A 17 5.92 -11.71 6.83
CA LYS A 17 6.11 -12.05 8.25
C LYS A 17 6.35 -10.82 9.12
N ASN A 18 6.99 -9.79 8.58
CA ASN A 18 7.28 -8.53 9.27
C ASN A 18 6.20 -7.46 9.02
N HIS A 19 5.21 -7.76 8.19
CA HIS A 19 4.15 -6.83 7.75
C HIS A 19 2.77 -7.49 7.84
N PRO A 20 2.32 -7.92 9.04
CA PRO A 20 1.14 -8.77 9.19
C PRO A 20 -0.19 -8.10 8.79
N ASP A 21 -0.22 -6.78 8.66
CA ASP A 21 -1.40 -6.03 8.21
C ASP A 21 -1.56 -6.01 6.69
N TRP A 22 -0.54 -6.46 5.94
CA TRP A 22 -0.57 -6.58 4.49
C TRP A 22 -0.90 -8.01 4.09
N ASN A 23 -1.67 -8.15 3.02
CA ASN A 23 -2.09 -9.45 2.50
C ASN A 23 -1.88 -9.50 0.99
N GLU A 24 -1.53 -10.66 0.46
CA GLU A 24 -1.51 -10.86 -0.99
C GLU A 24 -2.92 -11.24 -1.49
N VAL A 25 -3.45 -10.46 -2.43
CA VAL A 25 -4.77 -10.68 -3.05
C VAL A 25 -4.60 -10.56 -4.56
N GLY A 26 -4.84 -11.65 -5.30
CA GLY A 26 -4.78 -11.61 -6.77
C GLY A 26 -3.40 -11.31 -7.36
N GLY A 27 -2.32 -11.48 -6.59
CA GLY A 27 -0.95 -11.16 -7.01
C GLY A 27 -0.48 -9.74 -6.71
N GLU A 28 -1.28 -8.98 -5.94
CA GLU A 28 -1.01 -7.62 -5.44
C GLU A 28 -1.01 -7.61 -3.91
N LEU A 29 -0.33 -6.63 -3.30
CA LEU A 29 -0.32 -6.46 -1.85
C LEU A 29 -1.39 -5.46 -1.43
N GLN A 30 -2.31 -5.87 -0.57
CA GLN A 30 -3.39 -5.03 -0.10
C GLN A 30 -3.30 -4.76 1.41
N ARG A 31 -3.60 -3.51 1.81
CA ARG A 31 -3.86 -3.13 3.20
C ARG A 31 -4.95 -2.07 3.29
N THR A 32 -5.83 -2.20 4.28
CA THR A 32 -6.82 -1.18 4.62
C THR A 32 -6.47 -0.49 5.94
N PHE A 33 -6.38 0.84 5.89
CA PHE A 33 -6.19 1.72 7.04
C PHE A 33 -7.55 2.31 7.46
N GLN A 34 -7.77 2.49 8.75
CA GLN A 34 -8.96 3.13 9.29
C GLN A 34 -8.58 4.33 10.17
N PHE A 35 -9.29 5.43 9.99
CA PHE A 35 -9.10 6.71 10.66
C PHE A 35 -10.37 7.13 11.41
N ASP A 36 -10.32 8.27 12.12
CA ASP A 36 -11.47 8.78 12.86
C ASP A 36 -12.55 9.35 11.93
N ASP A 37 -12.14 10.04 10.87
CA ASP A 37 -13.04 10.69 9.92
C ASP A 37 -12.45 10.77 8.49
N PHE A 38 -13.19 11.38 7.57
CA PHE A 38 -12.75 11.56 6.19
C PHE A 38 -11.55 12.51 6.06
N ALA A 39 -11.47 13.56 6.88
CA ALA A 39 -10.38 14.53 6.80
C ALA A 39 -9.04 13.87 7.17
N ALA A 40 -9.04 13.01 8.20
CA ALA A 40 -7.89 12.20 8.58
C ALA A 40 -7.46 11.22 7.48
N SER A 41 -8.40 10.60 6.76
CA SER A 41 -8.10 9.78 5.57
C SER A 41 -7.34 10.58 4.51
N ILE A 42 -7.79 11.81 4.20
CA ILE A 42 -7.15 12.65 3.18
C ILE A 42 -5.75 13.09 3.60
N VAL A 43 -5.53 13.39 4.89
CA VAL A 43 -4.18 13.67 5.41
C VAL A 43 -3.23 12.48 5.19
N PHE A 44 -3.70 11.26 5.43
CA PHE A 44 -2.92 10.06 5.13
C PHE A 44 -2.63 9.90 3.63
N VAL A 45 -3.64 10.05 2.77
CA VAL A 45 -3.50 9.92 1.32
C VAL A 45 -2.51 10.93 0.75
N ASN A 46 -2.53 12.18 1.22
CA ASN A 46 -1.55 13.18 0.76
C ASN A 46 -0.10 12.78 1.08
N ARG A 47 0.14 12.17 2.24
CA ARG A 47 1.48 11.64 2.59
C ARG A 47 1.88 10.48 1.71
N VAL A 48 0.94 9.60 1.35
CA VAL A 48 1.17 8.51 0.39
C VAL A 48 1.52 9.08 -0.97
N ALA A 49 0.79 10.09 -1.45
CA ALA A 49 1.06 10.73 -2.74
C ALA A 49 2.47 11.34 -2.80
N GLU A 50 2.90 12.06 -1.77
CA GLU A 50 4.28 12.59 -1.69
C GLU A 50 5.35 11.49 -1.72
N ALA A 51 5.09 10.34 -1.07
CA ALA A 51 6.01 9.21 -1.07
C ALA A 51 6.04 8.50 -2.43
N ALA A 52 4.89 8.32 -3.06
CA ALA A 52 4.74 7.70 -4.38
C ALA A 52 5.47 8.50 -5.46
N GLU A 53 5.32 9.82 -5.48
CA GLU A 53 6.03 10.70 -6.43
C GLU A 53 7.55 10.63 -6.27
N LYS A 54 8.06 10.61 -5.03
CA LYS A 54 9.50 10.48 -4.78
C LYS A 54 10.04 9.11 -5.21
N ALA A 55 9.20 8.08 -5.17
CA ALA A 55 9.55 6.71 -5.54
C ALA A 55 9.36 6.43 -7.04
N ASP A 56 8.69 7.31 -7.78
CA ASP A 56 8.18 7.05 -9.14
C ASP A 56 7.42 5.71 -9.21
N HIS A 57 6.59 5.46 -8.18
CA HIS A 57 5.83 4.23 -8.02
C HIS A 57 4.50 4.50 -7.32
N HIS A 58 3.41 4.40 -8.08
CA HIS A 58 2.10 4.85 -7.66
C HIS A 58 1.19 3.68 -7.31
N PRO A 59 0.63 3.62 -6.08
CA PRO A 59 -0.35 2.61 -5.72
C PRO A 59 -1.74 2.98 -6.23
N ASP A 60 -2.63 1.99 -6.28
CA ASP A 60 -4.05 2.25 -6.36
C ASP A 60 -4.60 2.61 -4.97
N ILE A 61 -5.44 3.64 -4.90
CA ILE A 61 -5.98 4.17 -3.64
C ILE A 61 -7.51 4.20 -3.69
N LEU A 62 -8.15 3.38 -2.84
CA LEU A 62 -9.60 3.41 -2.63
C LEU A 62 -9.93 4.07 -1.29
N ILE A 63 -10.67 5.18 -1.33
CA ILE A 63 -11.11 5.90 -0.13
C ILE A 63 -12.61 5.69 0.09
N ARG A 64 -13.00 5.19 1.27
CA ARG A 64 -14.39 5.03 1.71
C ARG A 64 -14.56 5.68 3.08
N TYR A 65 -14.90 6.97 3.10
CA TYR A 65 -14.99 7.80 4.31
C TYR A 65 -13.71 7.71 5.16
N ASN A 66 -13.75 7.01 6.29
CA ASN A 66 -12.63 6.87 7.21
C ASN A 66 -11.76 5.63 6.92
N LYS A 67 -11.96 4.95 5.79
CA LYS A 67 -11.15 3.80 5.37
C LYS A 67 -10.40 4.09 4.08
N VAL A 68 -9.12 3.74 4.05
CA VAL A 68 -8.25 3.85 2.87
C VAL A 68 -7.63 2.50 2.59
N THR A 69 -7.94 1.93 1.43
CA THR A 69 -7.30 0.68 0.95
C THR A 69 -6.23 1.03 -0.07
N LEU A 70 -5.02 0.52 0.14
CA LEU A 70 -3.92 0.56 -0.81
C LEU A 70 -3.76 -0.81 -1.44
N THR A 71 -3.52 -0.83 -2.75
CA THR A 71 -3.12 -1.99 -3.56
C THR A 71 -1.95 -1.63 -4.45
#